data_AF-A0A8T3QEL1-F1
#
_entry.id   AF-A0A8T3QEL1-F1
#
_cell.length_a   1.000
_cell.length_b   1.000
_cell.length_c   1.000
_cell.angle_alpha   90.00
_cell.angle_beta   90.00
_cell.angle_gamma   90.00
#
_symmetry.space_group_name_H-M   'P 1'
#
loop_
_entity.id
_entity.type
_entity.pdbx_description
1 polymer ?
#
loop_
_entity_poly.entity_id
_entity_poly.type
_entity_poly.pdbx_seq_one_letter_code
_entity_poly.pdbx_strand_id
1 'polypeptide(L)'
;MRAHAIGAQRASSQRSIRRIVLALIAVVTFGLGAMANPSPASAHSLKVVVVVGPAGSSTGNYIYNAKKYAAQARSYGAKVIEIYSPNATWSRVKTAAQDANLLIYLGHGNGYPSPYGAFQRYTKDGFGLNPSLGSGSYLHKYWGEYYIDRDIQMAPNAVVLFNRLCYASGNPEWGGPTPTRSTAIQRVDNYAAGFLRAGAKAVFAEAIGSLAYTIKALFKSTRTMDSIFMSHPSASGARDFRFDSVRSSAYRGHMDPGTTKYHRSLVGTLTMTATSFRGG
;
A
#
# COMPACT_ATOMS: atom_id res chain seq x y z
N MET A 1 63.82 58.79 -54.52
CA MET A 1 65.11 58.24 -54.99
C MET A 1 65.01 56.72 -54.99
N ARG A 2 65.31 56.10 -56.15
CA ARG A 2 65.44 54.64 -56.45
C ARG A 2 64.16 53.80 -56.19
N ALA A 3 63.30 53.44 -57.15
CA ALA A 3 63.40 52.99 -58.55
C ALA A 3 64.07 51.62 -58.75
N HIS A 4 63.31 50.75 -59.43
CA HIS A 4 63.61 49.51 -60.18
C HIS A 4 63.43 48.15 -59.46
N ALA A 5 62.86 47.11 -60.07
CA ALA A 5 62.09 46.93 -61.31
C ALA A 5 61.66 45.44 -61.45
N ILE A 6 60.84 45.14 -62.48
CA ILE A 6 60.70 43.86 -63.22
C ILE A 6 59.82 42.82 -62.51
N GLY A 7 58.87 42.13 -63.14
CA GLY A 7 58.41 41.98 -64.52
C GLY A 7 57.28 40.95 -64.49
N ALA A 8 56.15 41.21 -65.15
CA ALA A 8 55.79 40.67 -66.46
C ALA A 8 55.32 39.19 -66.49
N GLN A 9 54.07 39.05 -66.95
CA GLN A 9 53.61 38.14 -68.00
C GLN A 9 53.03 36.74 -67.69
N ARG A 10 51.88 36.52 -68.38
CA ARG A 10 51.23 35.29 -68.90
C ARG A 10 50.41 34.48 -67.87
N ALA A 11 49.07 34.36 -67.99
CA ALA A 11 48.28 33.62 -69.01
C ALA A 11 48.77 32.15 -69.14
N SER A 12 47.97 31.07 -69.06
CA SER A 12 46.53 30.86 -69.10
C SER A 12 46.19 29.45 -68.56
N SER A 13 44.94 29.29 -68.08
CA SER A 13 44.06 28.11 -68.21
C SER A 13 44.63 26.68 -68.11
N GLN A 14 44.18 25.90 -67.11
CA GLN A 14 43.48 24.63 -67.34
C GLN A 14 42.48 24.27 -66.21
N ARG A 15 41.20 24.41 -66.56
CA ARG A 15 39.99 23.62 -66.21
C ARG A 15 40.07 22.66 -65.00
N SER A 16 39.18 22.86 -64.03
CA SER A 16 38.17 21.84 -63.70
C SER A 16 36.97 22.45 -62.97
N ILE A 17 35.82 21.93 -63.36
CA ILE A 17 34.47 22.41 -63.12
C ILE A 17 34.00 21.88 -61.75
N ARG A 18 33.48 22.75 -60.89
CA ARG A 18 32.10 22.62 -60.35
C ARG A 18 31.66 23.86 -59.57
N ARG A 19 30.53 24.39 -60.05
CA ARG A 19 29.60 25.34 -59.43
C ARG A 19 29.17 24.77 -58.06
N ILE A 20 28.79 25.53 -57.01
CA ILE A 20 27.61 26.39 -56.89
C ILE A 20 27.76 27.22 -55.58
N VAL A 21 27.39 28.49 -55.65
CA VAL A 21 27.15 29.41 -54.53
C VAL A 21 25.84 29.04 -53.82
N LEU A 22 25.81 29.02 -52.49
CA LEU A 22 24.57 29.15 -51.72
C LEU A 22 24.86 29.86 -50.40
N ALA A 23 24.43 31.11 -50.34
CA ALA A 23 24.17 31.84 -49.12
C ALA A 23 22.96 31.23 -48.41
N LEU A 24 23.03 31.03 -47.10
CA LEU A 24 21.88 30.73 -46.27
C LEU A 24 21.93 31.60 -45.00
N ILE A 25 21.08 32.62 -45.05
CA ILE A 25 20.62 33.42 -43.91
C ILE A 25 19.83 32.47 -43.01
N ALA A 26 20.36 32.18 -41.82
CA ALA A 26 19.61 31.46 -40.80
C ALA A 26 18.71 32.47 -40.06
N VAL A 27 17.44 32.51 -40.46
CA VAL A 27 16.36 33.12 -39.68
C VAL A 27 16.16 32.26 -38.43
N VAL A 28 16.52 32.78 -37.25
CA VAL A 28 16.16 32.18 -35.97
C VAL A 28 14.71 32.54 -35.68
N THR A 29 13.80 31.63 -35.99
CA THR A 29 12.42 31.69 -35.50
C THR A 29 12.40 31.32 -34.02
N PHE A 30 12.10 32.29 -33.16
CA PHE A 30 11.66 32.02 -31.78
C PHE A 30 10.34 31.25 -31.83
N GLY A 31 10.42 29.93 -31.73
CA GLY A 31 9.27 29.09 -31.44
C GLY A 31 8.78 29.40 -30.03
N LEU A 32 7.63 30.06 -29.94
CA LEU A 32 6.78 30.03 -28.76
C LEU A 32 6.44 28.57 -28.48
N GLY A 33 7.24 27.94 -27.60
CA GLY A 33 6.94 26.63 -27.07
C GLY A 33 5.57 26.69 -26.42
N ALA A 34 4.61 25.98 -27.00
CA ALA A 34 3.34 25.70 -26.37
C ALA A 34 3.64 25.15 -24.97
N MET A 35 3.24 25.90 -23.95
CA MET A 35 3.14 25.40 -22.59
C MET A 35 2.24 24.18 -22.68
N ALA A 36 2.82 22.99 -22.66
CA ALA A 36 2.06 21.76 -22.51
C ALA A 36 1.34 21.91 -21.17
N ASN A 37 0.06 22.28 -21.21
CA ASN A 37 -0.82 22.14 -20.08
C ASN A 37 -0.64 20.68 -19.62
N PRO A 38 -0.22 20.42 -18.37
CA PRO A 38 -0.26 19.06 -17.89
C PRO A 38 -1.69 18.60 -18.09
N SER A 39 -1.89 17.55 -18.91
CA SER A 39 -3.17 16.85 -18.93
C SER A 39 -3.53 16.60 -17.48
N PRO A 40 -4.73 16.98 -17.00
CA PRO A 40 -5.13 16.65 -15.65
C PRO A 40 -4.87 15.15 -15.52
N ALA A 41 -3.96 14.78 -14.62
CA ALA A 41 -3.76 13.38 -14.28
C ALA A 41 -5.16 12.86 -14.01
N SER A 42 -5.64 11.94 -14.85
CA SER A 42 -6.93 11.30 -14.64
C SER A 42 -6.89 10.88 -13.19
N ALA A 43 -7.72 11.51 -12.35
CA ALA A 43 -7.72 11.23 -10.93
C ALA A 43 -8.19 9.79 -10.81
N HIS A 44 -7.25 8.85 -10.85
CA HIS A 44 -7.60 7.45 -10.80
C HIS A 44 -8.21 7.25 -9.44
N SER A 45 -9.52 6.98 -9.44
CA SER A 45 -10.26 6.71 -8.22
C SER A 45 -9.58 5.52 -7.52
N LEU A 46 -9.07 5.73 -6.32
CA LEU A 46 -8.40 4.68 -5.56
C LEU A 46 -9.29 3.44 -5.47
N LYS A 47 -8.70 2.27 -5.74
CA LYS A 47 -9.37 0.98 -5.58
C LYS A 47 -9.29 0.55 -4.13
N VAL A 48 -10.44 0.39 -3.50
CA VAL A 48 -10.57 -0.07 -2.11
C VAL A 48 -11.30 -1.40 -2.09
N VAL A 49 -10.73 -2.39 -1.44
CA VAL A 49 -11.35 -3.72 -1.26
C VAL A 49 -11.65 -3.90 0.21
N VAL A 50 -12.91 -4.16 0.54
CA VAL A 50 -13.37 -4.39 1.91
C VAL A 50 -13.88 -5.81 2.03
N VAL A 51 -13.20 -6.60 2.86
CA VAL A 51 -13.46 -8.03 3.05
C VAL A 51 -13.94 -8.30 4.46
N VAL A 52 -15.02 -9.07 4.60
CA VAL A 52 -15.46 -9.63 5.88
C VAL A 52 -15.55 -11.13 5.79
N GLY A 53 -14.65 -11.82 6.48
CA GLY A 53 -14.70 -13.26 6.64
C GLY A 53 -15.79 -13.70 7.64
N PRO A 54 -16.13 -15.00 7.66
CA PRO A 54 -16.93 -15.59 8.74
C PRO A 54 -16.26 -15.35 10.10
N ALA A 55 -17.06 -14.97 11.10
CA ALA A 55 -16.64 -14.66 12.47
C ALA A 55 -17.70 -15.12 13.51
N GLY A 56 -18.42 -16.19 13.20
CA GLY A 56 -19.55 -16.69 13.99
C GLY A 56 -20.64 -15.64 14.19
N SER A 57 -21.14 -15.52 15.42
CA SER A 57 -22.17 -14.54 15.80
C SER A 57 -21.74 -13.08 15.59
N SER A 58 -20.44 -12.78 15.55
CA SER A 58 -19.93 -11.42 15.32
C SER A 58 -19.97 -10.97 13.86
N THR A 59 -20.21 -11.89 12.92
CA THR A 59 -20.14 -11.63 11.47
C THR A 59 -21.04 -10.48 11.05
N GLY A 60 -22.30 -10.43 11.51
CA GLY A 60 -23.23 -9.35 11.17
C GLY A 60 -22.73 -7.97 11.61
N ASN A 61 -22.16 -7.88 12.82
CA ASN A 61 -21.55 -6.65 13.31
C ASN A 61 -20.28 -6.27 12.51
N TYR A 62 -19.48 -7.22 12.06
CA TYR A 62 -18.30 -6.93 11.24
C TYR A 62 -18.72 -6.39 9.86
N ILE A 63 -19.76 -6.98 9.24
CA ILE A 63 -20.36 -6.46 8.01
C ILE A 63 -20.91 -5.05 8.21
N TYR A 64 -21.59 -4.78 9.32
CA TYR A 64 -22.08 -3.44 9.63
C TYR A 64 -20.96 -2.39 9.67
N ASN A 65 -19.84 -2.68 10.34
CA ASN A 65 -18.69 -1.77 10.38
C ASN A 65 -17.99 -1.65 9.02
N ALA A 66 -17.84 -2.76 8.31
CA ALA A 66 -17.26 -2.79 6.97
C ALA A 66 -18.04 -1.93 5.97
N LYS A 67 -19.39 -1.95 6.02
CA LYS A 67 -20.24 -1.09 5.20
C LYS A 67 -20.02 0.39 5.49
N LYS A 68 -19.78 0.77 6.75
CA LYS A 68 -19.42 2.15 7.11
C LYS A 68 -18.08 2.56 6.52
N TYR A 69 -17.07 1.68 6.60
CA TYR A 69 -15.76 1.92 5.99
C TYR A 69 -15.84 2.04 4.47
N ALA A 70 -16.64 1.17 3.83
CA ALA A 70 -16.90 1.22 2.39
C ALA A 70 -17.60 2.53 1.99
N ALA A 71 -18.66 2.93 2.70
CA ALA A 71 -19.36 4.19 2.46
C ALA A 71 -18.45 5.41 2.65
N GLN A 72 -17.60 5.40 3.67
CA GLN A 72 -16.62 6.45 3.91
C GLN A 72 -15.58 6.55 2.78
N ALA A 73 -15.05 5.41 2.32
CA ALA A 73 -14.12 5.42 1.19
C ALA A 73 -14.78 5.95 -0.09
N ARG A 74 -16.03 5.54 -0.36
CA ARG A 74 -16.82 6.05 -1.49
C ARG A 74 -17.02 7.57 -1.41
N SER A 75 -17.32 8.10 -0.22
CA SER A 75 -17.51 9.55 -0.05
C SER A 75 -16.23 10.35 -0.26
N TYR A 76 -15.06 9.70 -0.29
CA TYR A 76 -13.78 10.29 -0.66
C TYR A 76 -13.38 10.02 -2.12
N GLY A 77 -14.29 9.48 -2.94
CA GLY A 77 -14.08 9.26 -4.38
C GLY A 77 -13.46 7.91 -4.75
N ALA A 78 -13.38 6.95 -3.82
CA ALA A 78 -12.84 5.63 -4.11
C ALA A 78 -13.82 4.73 -4.88
N LYS A 79 -13.28 3.84 -5.73
CA LYS A 79 -14.00 2.67 -6.25
C LYS A 79 -13.91 1.55 -5.22
N VAL A 80 -15.04 1.15 -4.66
CA VAL A 80 -15.07 0.18 -3.55
C VAL A 80 -15.69 -1.15 -3.97
N ILE A 81 -14.93 -2.23 -3.77
CA ILE A 81 -15.39 -3.62 -3.89
C ILE A 81 -15.63 -4.19 -2.49
N GLU A 82 -16.84 -4.69 -2.24
CA GLU A 82 -17.23 -5.31 -0.98
C GLU A 82 -17.36 -6.84 -1.16
N ILE A 83 -16.72 -7.61 -0.27
CA ILE A 83 -16.78 -9.07 -0.27
C ILE A 83 -17.06 -9.53 1.15
N TYR A 84 -18.31 -9.94 1.41
CA TYR A 84 -18.76 -10.30 2.74
C TYR A 84 -19.20 -11.75 2.83
N SER A 85 -18.99 -12.34 4.00
CA SER A 85 -19.57 -13.62 4.39
C SER A 85 -21.10 -13.60 4.22
N PRO A 86 -21.73 -14.67 3.70
CA PRO A 86 -21.20 -16.02 3.49
C PRO A 86 -20.48 -16.24 2.15
N ASN A 87 -20.19 -15.18 1.40
CA ASN A 87 -19.64 -15.25 0.05
C ASN A 87 -18.19 -14.72 -0.04
N ALA A 88 -17.52 -14.59 1.11
CA ALA A 88 -16.13 -14.15 1.16
C ALA A 88 -15.18 -15.32 0.94
N THR A 89 -15.10 -15.80 -0.30
CA THR A 89 -14.21 -16.90 -0.70
C THR A 89 -12.85 -16.41 -1.17
N TRP A 90 -11.84 -17.27 -1.10
CA TRP A 90 -10.49 -16.94 -1.57
C TRP A 90 -10.45 -16.50 -3.03
N SER A 91 -11.14 -17.23 -3.92
CA SER A 91 -11.20 -16.88 -5.35
C SER A 91 -11.65 -15.43 -5.57
N ARG A 92 -12.71 -15.01 -4.86
CA ARG A 92 -13.22 -13.63 -4.95
C ARG A 92 -12.27 -12.60 -4.36
N VAL A 93 -11.71 -12.89 -3.18
CA VAL A 93 -10.77 -11.99 -2.50
C VAL A 93 -9.50 -11.80 -3.32
N LYS A 94 -8.88 -12.89 -3.78
CA LYS A 94 -7.70 -12.88 -4.65
C LYS A 94 -7.93 -12.02 -5.89
N THR A 95 -9.04 -12.22 -6.59
CA THR A 95 -9.35 -11.43 -7.80
C THR A 95 -9.57 -9.96 -7.49
N ALA A 96 -10.31 -9.63 -6.42
CA ALA A 96 -10.58 -8.24 -6.08
C ALA A 96 -9.34 -7.49 -5.59
N ALA A 97 -8.46 -8.16 -4.84
CA ALA A 97 -7.27 -7.56 -4.22
C ALA A 97 -6.17 -7.15 -5.20
N GLN A 98 -6.20 -7.64 -6.45
CA GLN A 98 -5.26 -7.19 -7.49
C GLN A 98 -5.35 -5.69 -7.67
N ASP A 99 -4.21 -5.00 -7.70
CA ASP A 99 -4.11 -3.54 -7.88
C ASP A 99 -4.96 -2.74 -6.86
N ALA A 100 -5.26 -3.30 -5.69
CA ALA A 100 -5.94 -2.57 -4.65
C ALA A 100 -4.98 -1.55 -4.01
N ASN A 101 -5.37 -0.28 -3.95
CA ASN A 101 -4.65 0.72 -3.18
C ASN A 101 -4.89 0.52 -1.68
N LEU A 102 -6.10 0.13 -1.29
CA LEU A 102 -6.47 -0.11 0.10
C LEU A 102 -7.18 -1.46 0.24
N LEU A 103 -6.68 -2.32 1.12
CA LEU A 103 -7.34 -3.57 1.49
C LEU A 103 -7.73 -3.53 2.96
N ILE A 104 -9.02 -3.68 3.24
CA ILE A 104 -9.58 -3.69 4.59
C ILE A 104 -10.10 -5.09 4.89
N TYR A 105 -9.71 -5.68 6.02
CA TYR A 105 -10.21 -6.99 6.42
C TYR A 105 -10.67 -7.05 7.88
N LEU A 106 -11.83 -7.68 8.06
CA LEU A 106 -12.40 -8.07 9.35
C LEU A 106 -12.74 -9.56 9.31
N GLY A 107 -12.39 -10.31 10.36
CA GLY A 107 -12.70 -11.74 10.42
C GLY A 107 -11.87 -12.48 11.45
N HIS A 108 -11.77 -13.81 11.29
CA HIS A 108 -10.89 -14.63 12.12
C HIS A 108 -9.43 -14.44 11.75
N GLY A 109 -8.61 -14.18 12.77
CA GLY A 109 -7.16 -14.12 12.65
C GLY A 109 -6.53 -15.44 13.04
N ASN A 110 -5.44 -15.80 12.38
CA ASN A 110 -4.67 -17.00 12.69
C ASN A 110 -3.18 -16.66 12.65
N GLY A 111 -2.73 -15.80 13.56
CA GLY A 111 -1.36 -15.32 13.52
C GLY A 111 -0.37 -16.29 14.15
N TYR A 112 0.92 -16.04 13.98
CA TYR A 112 1.99 -16.76 14.69
C TYR A 112 2.96 -15.79 15.37
N PRO A 113 3.44 -16.08 16.61
CA PRO A 113 3.17 -17.24 17.45
C PRO A 113 1.74 -17.31 18.01
N SER A 114 1.21 -18.54 18.11
CA SER A 114 -0.11 -18.87 18.66
C SER A 114 -0.07 -20.20 19.41
N PRO A 115 -1.04 -20.51 20.29
CA PRO A 115 -1.09 -21.80 20.98
C PRO A 115 -1.34 -23.01 20.05
N TYR A 116 -1.72 -22.78 18.78
CA TYR A 116 -2.08 -23.86 17.84
C TYR A 116 -0.89 -24.46 17.09
N GLY A 117 0.21 -24.71 17.79
CA GLY A 117 1.39 -25.37 17.24
C GLY A 117 2.35 -24.47 16.44
N ALA A 118 3.25 -25.14 15.72
CA ALA A 118 4.33 -24.50 14.97
C ALA A 118 3.83 -23.61 13.82
N PHE A 119 4.70 -22.73 13.33
CA PHE A 119 4.39 -21.88 12.20
C PHE A 119 4.09 -22.71 10.94
N GLN A 120 2.98 -22.39 10.27
CA GLN A 120 2.56 -23.01 9.01
C GLN A 120 2.15 -21.93 8.01
N ARG A 121 3.00 -21.66 7.01
CA ARG A 121 2.77 -20.59 6.03
C ARG A 121 1.46 -20.70 5.22
N TYR A 122 0.84 -21.88 5.16
CA TYR A 122 -0.41 -22.10 4.43
C TYR A 122 -1.64 -21.63 5.19
N THR A 123 -1.58 -21.52 6.52
CA THR A 123 -2.74 -21.19 7.36
C THR A 123 -2.51 -19.96 8.23
N LYS A 124 -1.24 -19.67 8.58
CA LYS A 124 -0.91 -18.56 9.47
C LYS A 124 -0.78 -17.23 8.75
N ASP A 125 -1.08 -16.13 9.45
CA ASP A 125 -0.73 -14.77 9.05
C ASP A 125 -1.39 -14.33 7.73
N GLY A 126 -2.69 -14.61 7.59
CA GLY A 126 -3.49 -14.27 6.42
C GLY A 126 -4.98 -14.12 6.74
N PHE A 127 -5.85 -14.70 5.91
CA PHE A 127 -7.31 -14.55 6.05
C PHE A 127 -8.01 -15.83 6.51
N GLY A 128 -9.00 -15.68 7.39
CA GLY A 128 -10.09 -16.65 7.58
C GLY A 128 -11.27 -16.33 6.67
N LEU A 129 -11.50 -17.14 5.63
CA LEU A 129 -12.50 -16.90 4.58
C LEU A 129 -13.50 -18.05 4.50
N ASN A 130 -14.65 -17.81 3.86
CA ASN A 130 -15.58 -18.90 3.57
C ASN A 130 -14.90 -19.93 2.63
N PRO A 131 -15.00 -21.25 2.91
CA PRO A 131 -14.40 -22.27 2.04
C PRO A 131 -15.07 -22.36 0.67
N SER A 132 -16.38 -22.09 0.60
CA SER A 132 -17.16 -22.01 -0.63
C SER A 132 -18.22 -20.90 -0.53
N LEU A 133 -18.95 -20.65 -1.61
CA LEU A 133 -20.06 -19.68 -1.58
C LEU A 133 -21.18 -20.20 -0.68
N GLY A 134 -21.80 -19.31 0.09
CA GLY A 134 -22.93 -19.67 0.94
C GLY A 134 -22.58 -20.49 2.19
N SER A 135 -21.31 -20.67 2.57
CA SER A 135 -20.91 -21.50 3.74
C SER A 135 -21.28 -20.91 5.12
N GLY A 136 -22.19 -19.95 5.19
CA GLY A 136 -22.62 -19.31 6.43
C GLY A 136 -21.53 -18.47 7.12
N SER A 137 -21.77 -18.17 8.39
CA SER A 137 -20.93 -17.26 9.19
C SER A 137 -19.94 -17.96 10.12
N TYR A 138 -19.99 -19.29 10.25
CA TYR A 138 -19.15 -20.05 11.19
C TYR A 138 -18.03 -20.83 10.51
N LEU A 139 -18.31 -21.39 9.32
CA LEU A 139 -17.34 -22.21 8.63
C LEU A 139 -16.32 -21.33 7.89
N HIS A 140 -15.05 -21.53 8.23
CA HIS A 140 -13.93 -20.80 7.67
C HIS A 140 -12.80 -21.73 7.23
N LYS A 141 -12.03 -21.27 6.25
CA LYS A 141 -10.76 -21.84 5.81
C LYS A 141 -9.70 -20.75 5.88
N TYR A 142 -8.55 -21.11 6.43
CA TYR A 142 -7.41 -20.21 6.51
C TYR A 142 -6.60 -20.22 5.22
N TRP A 143 -6.29 -19.01 4.74
CA TRP A 143 -5.41 -18.73 3.61
C TRP A 143 -4.28 -17.87 4.15
N GLY A 144 -3.21 -18.56 4.58
CA GLY A 144 -2.05 -17.95 5.23
C GLY A 144 -1.10 -17.22 4.27
N GLU A 145 0.01 -16.79 4.83
CA GLU A 145 1.07 -15.99 4.20
C GLU A 145 1.47 -16.49 2.80
N TYR A 146 1.56 -17.81 2.58
CA TYR A 146 1.88 -18.39 1.28
C TYR A 146 0.95 -17.91 0.16
N TYR A 147 -0.34 -17.85 0.45
CA TYR A 147 -1.35 -17.49 -0.54
C TYR A 147 -1.38 -15.99 -0.80
N ILE A 148 -1.19 -15.18 0.25
CA ILE A 148 -1.11 -13.72 0.13
C ILE A 148 0.06 -13.34 -0.78
N ASP A 149 1.25 -13.83 -0.45
CA ASP A 149 2.51 -13.55 -1.14
C ASP A 149 2.50 -13.99 -2.62
N ARG A 150 1.94 -15.17 -2.89
CA ARG A 150 1.92 -15.74 -4.24
C ARG A 150 0.86 -15.11 -5.14
N ASP A 151 -0.35 -14.91 -4.62
CA ASP A 151 -1.53 -14.68 -5.45
C ASP A 151 -2.04 -13.23 -5.42
N ILE A 152 -1.52 -12.36 -4.56
CA ILE A 152 -1.96 -10.96 -4.45
C ILE A 152 -0.84 -10.01 -4.84
N GLN A 153 -1.15 -9.09 -5.75
CA GLN A 153 -0.26 -8.02 -6.18
C GLN A 153 -1.03 -6.71 -6.01
N MET A 154 -0.64 -5.93 -5.01
CA MET A 154 -1.29 -4.67 -4.65
C MET A 154 -0.76 -3.52 -5.51
N ALA A 155 -1.53 -2.43 -5.57
CA ALA A 155 -1.08 -1.21 -6.25
C ALA A 155 0.18 -0.62 -5.59
N PRO A 156 0.96 0.20 -6.31
CA PRO A 156 2.00 1.02 -5.70
C PRO A 156 1.50 1.76 -4.45
N ASN A 157 2.35 1.86 -3.43
CA ASN A 157 2.05 2.56 -2.17
C ASN A 157 0.81 2.05 -1.42
N ALA A 158 0.33 0.84 -1.72
CA ALA A 158 -0.88 0.30 -1.12
C ALA A 158 -0.77 0.16 0.40
N VAL A 159 -1.94 0.20 1.04
CA VAL A 159 -2.09 0.07 2.49
C VAL A 159 -3.07 -1.05 2.81
N VAL A 160 -2.77 -1.81 3.87
CA VAL A 160 -3.65 -2.84 4.42
C VAL A 160 -4.12 -2.42 5.80
N LEU A 161 -5.42 -2.58 6.08
CA LEU A 161 -6.03 -2.29 7.37
C LEU A 161 -6.75 -3.54 7.91
N PHE A 162 -6.29 -4.04 9.05
CA PHE A 162 -6.97 -5.09 9.80
C PHE A 162 -7.81 -4.50 10.92
N ASN A 163 -9.04 -5.01 11.08
CA ASN A 163 -9.87 -4.65 12.22
C ASN A 163 -10.48 -5.87 12.88
N ARG A 164 -10.40 -5.92 14.21
CA ARG A 164 -10.91 -7.02 15.04
C ARG A 164 -10.33 -8.38 14.66
N LEU A 165 -9.04 -8.38 14.30
CA LEU A 165 -8.32 -9.54 13.86
C LEU A 165 -7.36 -10.01 14.96
N CYS A 166 -7.56 -11.23 15.45
CA CYS A 166 -6.67 -11.82 16.46
C CYS A 166 -5.22 -11.85 15.95
N TYR A 167 -4.26 -11.63 16.85
CA TYR A 167 -2.81 -11.70 16.58
C TYR A 167 -2.22 -10.56 15.75
N ALA A 168 -2.95 -9.97 14.80
CA ALA A 168 -2.42 -8.98 13.87
C ALA A 168 -1.89 -7.69 14.54
N SER A 169 -2.46 -7.30 15.69
CA SER A 169 -1.98 -6.15 16.48
C SER A 169 -1.02 -6.53 17.62
N GLY A 170 -0.60 -7.79 17.68
CA GLY A 170 0.18 -8.37 18.77
C GLY A 170 -0.69 -9.00 19.87
N ASN A 171 -2.01 -8.75 19.87
CA ASN A 171 -2.96 -9.31 20.84
C ASN A 171 -3.06 -10.85 20.80
N PRO A 172 -3.49 -11.49 21.89
CA PRO A 172 -3.98 -12.86 21.83
C PRO A 172 -5.39 -12.89 21.22
N GLU A 173 -5.98 -14.08 21.17
CA GLU A 173 -7.43 -14.20 21.08
C GLU A 173 -8.17 -13.52 22.23
N TRP A 174 -9.45 -13.23 22.00
CA TRP A 174 -10.29 -12.62 23.02
C TRP A 174 -10.33 -13.49 24.29
N GLY A 175 -10.11 -12.86 25.44
CA GLY A 175 -10.01 -13.56 26.73
C GLY A 175 -8.66 -14.25 27.01
N GLY A 176 -7.75 -14.27 26.03
CA GLY A 176 -6.41 -14.84 26.21
C GLY A 176 -5.48 -13.95 27.05
N PRO A 177 -4.39 -14.53 27.61
CA PRO A 177 -3.44 -13.80 28.42
C PRO A 177 -2.63 -12.79 27.60
N THR A 178 -2.29 -11.65 28.22
CA THR A 178 -1.40 -10.65 27.62
C THR A 178 -0.06 -11.27 27.25
N PRO A 179 0.37 -11.20 25.98
CA PRO A 179 1.67 -11.72 25.58
C PRO A 179 2.82 -10.84 26.08
N THR A 180 4.02 -11.38 26.09
CA THR A 180 5.23 -10.58 26.28
C THR A 180 5.43 -9.61 25.11
N ARG A 181 6.26 -8.58 25.29
CA ARG A 181 6.61 -7.64 24.23
C ARG A 181 7.24 -8.33 23.03
N SER A 182 8.15 -9.28 23.24
CA SER A 182 8.80 -10.02 22.16
C SER A 182 7.81 -10.85 21.35
N THR A 183 6.88 -11.55 22.02
CA THR A 183 5.79 -12.29 21.35
C THR A 183 4.87 -11.36 20.57
N ALA A 184 4.53 -10.19 21.12
CA ALA A 184 3.69 -9.21 20.43
C ALA A 184 4.36 -8.65 19.16
N ILE A 185 5.65 -8.30 19.24
CA ILE A 185 6.47 -7.88 18.09
C ILE A 185 6.47 -8.97 17.02
N GLN A 186 6.77 -10.21 17.41
CA GLN A 186 6.85 -11.33 16.48
C GLN A 186 5.52 -11.58 15.76
N ARG A 187 4.39 -11.48 16.47
CA ARG A 187 3.05 -11.60 15.87
C ARG A 187 2.80 -10.51 14.83
N VAL A 188 3.05 -9.26 15.20
CA VAL A 188 2.85 -8.11 14.31
C VAL A 188 3.72 -8.23 13.06
N ASP A 189 5.00 -8.58 13.23
CA ASP A 189 5.95 -8.68 12.13
C ASP A 189 5.58 -9.83 11.17
N ASN A 190 5.23 -11.00 11.71
CA ASN A 190 4.80 -12.14 10.90
C ASN A 190 3.50 -11.85 10.15
N TYR A 191 2.49 -11.27 10.81
CA TYR A 191 1.19 -10.99 10.18
C TYR A 191 1.32 -10.01 9.02
N ALA A 192 2.19 -9.01 9.13
CA ALA A 192 2.40 -8.02 8.08
C ALA A 192 3.20 -8.58 6.88
N ALA A 193 4.10 -9.55 7.11
CA ALA A 193 5.11 -9.96 6.14
C ALA A 193 4.56 -10.37 4.76
N GLY A 194 3.51 -11.19 4.72
CA GLY A 194 2.91 -11.63 3.45
C GLY A 194 2.33 -10.46 2.65
N PHE A 195 1.69 -9.50 3.33
CA PHE A 195 1.08 -8.34 2.70
C PHE A 195 2.12 -7.33 2.19
N LEU A 196 3.22 -7.18 2.92
CA LEU A 196 4.35 -6.34 2.51
C LEU A 196 5.03 -6.91 1.26
N ARG A 197 5.16 -8.25 1.15
CA ARG A 197 5.65 -8.90 -0.08
C ARG A 197 4.66 -8.85 -1.24
N ALA A 198 3.36 -8.88 -0.95
CA ALA A 198 2.30 -8.64 -1.93
C ALA A 198 2.24 -7.18 -2.44
N GLY A 199 3.10 -6.28 -1.95
CA GLY A 199 3.27 -4.91 -2.48
C GLY A 199 2.79 -3.81 -1.55
N ALA A 200 2.14 -4.12 -0.43
CA ALA A 200 1.77 -3.10 0.55
C ALA A 200 3.00 -2.37 1.08
N LYS A 201 2.87 -1.05 1.28
CA LYS A 201 3.88 -0.21 1.94
C LYS A 201 3.57 0.06 3.39
N ALA A 202 2.35 -0.20 3.84
CA ALA A 202 1.99 -0.16 5.25
C ALA A 202 0.86 -1.13 5.57
N VAL A 203 0.94 -1.76 6.74
CA VAL A 203 -0.06 -2.65 7.31
C VAL A 203 -0.41 -2.14 8.69
N PHE A 204 -1.66 -1.71 8.88
CA PHE A 204 -2.20 -1.29 10.17
C PHE A 204 -3.07 -2.40 10.75
N ALA A 205 -3.05 -2.58 12.06
CA ALA A 205 -4.00 -3.44 12.75
C ALA A 205 -4.63 -2.70 13.94
N GLU A 206 -5.96 -2.76 14.04
CA GLU A 206 -6.76 -2.20 15.12
C GLU A 206 -7.69 -3.28 15.70
N ALA A 207 -7.34 -3.84 16.86
CA ALA A 207 -8.07 -4.96 17.45
C ALA A 207 -9.46 -4.57 18.01
N ILE A 208 -9.62 -3.30 18.44
CA ILE A 208 -10.85 -2.82 19.09
C ILE A 208 -11.40 -1.58 18.40
N GLY A 209 -10.53 -0.62 18.10
CA GLY A 209 -10.90 0.70 17.57
C GLY A 209 -11.56 0.66 16.18
N SER A 210 -12.02 1.83 15.74
CA SER A 210 -12.60 2.02 14.41
C SER A 210 -11.53 2.41 13.40
N LEU A 211 -11.52 1.79 12.22
CA LEU A 211 -10.62 2.20 11.14
C LEU A 211 -10.98 3.55 10.50
N ALA A 212 -12.13 4.14 10.86
CA ALA A 212 -12.63 5.35 10.21
C ALA A 212 -11.66 6.54 10.27
N TYR A 213 -10.87 6.64 11.36
CA TYR A 213 -9.87 7.70 11.51
C TYR A 213 -8.66 7.49 10.60
N THR A 214 -8.19 6.25 10.49
CA THR A 214 -7.11 5.86 9.59
C THR A 214 -7.54 6.07 8.13
N ILE A 215 -8.75 5.64 7.75
CA ILE A 215 -9.31 5.87 6.41
C ILE A 215 -9.41 7.36 6.13
N LYS A 216 -9.97 8.16 7.04
CA LYS A 216 -10.06 9.62 6.88
C LYS A 216 -8.66 10.22 6.65
N ALA A 217 -7.68 9.85 7.45
CA ALA A 217 -6.34 10.43 7.36
C ALA A 217 -5.62 10.03 6.05
N LEU A 218 -5.76 8.78 5.59
CA LEU A 218 -5.23 8.31 4.30
C LEU A 218 -5.81 9.11 3.13
N PHE A 219 -7.11 9.44 3.15
CA PHE A 219 -7.76 10.14 2.04
C PHE A 219 -7.67 11.66 2.11
N LYS A 220 -7.58 12.25 3.31
CA LYS A 220 -7.79 13.70 3.51
C LYS A 220 -6.62 14.45 4.14
N SER A 221 -5.54 13.76 4.52
CA SER A 221 -4.38 14.41 5.13
C SER A 221 -3.12 14.32 4.26
N THR A 222 -2.04 14.94 4.71
CA THR A 222 -0.68 14.81 4.17
C THR A 222 0.26 14.09 5.14
N ARG A 223 -0.29 13.54 6.23
CA ARG A 223 0.48 12.91 7.31
C ARG A 223 1.24 11.68 6.83
N THR A 224 2.35 11.39 7.49
CA THR A 224 3.06 10.11 7.35
C THR A 224 2.23 8.97 7.94
N MET A 225 2.49 7.72 7.54
CA MET A 225 1.83 6.54 8.11
C MET A 225 1.99 6.50 9.64
N ASP A 226 3.17 6.86 10.15
CA ASP A 226 3.45 6.97 11.58
C ASP A 226 2.55 8.00 12.28
N SER A 227 2.40 9.18 11.69
CA SER A 227 1.55 10.25 12.22
C SER A 227 0.06 9.90 12.11
N ILE A 228 -0.34 9.18 11.06
CA ILE A 228 -1.70 8.64 10.93
C ILE A 228 -1.98 7.67 12.08
N PHE A 229 -1.08 6.71 12.31
CA PHE A 229 -1.17 5.75 13.40
C PHE A 229 -1.33 6.43 14.77
N MET A 230 -0.49 7.44 15.06
CA MET A 230 -0.56 8.16 16.33
C MET A 230 -1.70 9.18 16.44
N SER A 231 -2.43 9.44 15.35
CA SER A 231 -3.57 10.36 15.38
C SER A 231 -4.92 9.70 15.69
N HIS A 232 -4.94 8.37 15.85
CA HIS A 232 -6.14 7.67 16.25
C HIS A 232 -6.57 8.10 17.67
N PRO A 233 -7.87 8.24 17.97
CA PRO A 233 -8.31 8.74 19.28
C PRO A 233 -7.91 7.86 20.48
N SER A 234 -7.67 6.58 20.24
CA SER A 234 -7.16 5.67 21.28
C SER A 234 -5.63 5.61 21.34
N ALA A 235 -4.93 6.50 20.61
CA ALA A 235 -3.49 6.58 20.69
C ALA A 235 -3.08 7.16 22.05
N SER A 236 -2.16 6.48 22.74
CA SER A 236 -1.66 6.96 24.04
C SER A 236 -0.30 7.62 23.92
N GLY A 237 0.61 7.04 23.13
CA GLY A 237 2.02 7.44 23.09
C GLY A 237 2.76 7.23 24.42
N ALA A 238 2.11 6.72 25.46
CA ALA A 238 2.70 6.59 26.79
C ALA A 238 3.69 5.42 26.88
N ARG A 239 3.52 4.42 26.00
CA ARG A 239 4.30 3.18 25.97
C ARG A 239 4.60 2.76 24.53
N ASP A 240 4.51 3.70 23.59
CA ASP A 240 4.78 3.39 22.19
C ASP A 240 6.23 2.96 22.02
N PHE A 241 6.45 2.12 21.03
CA PHE A 241 7.80 1.74 20.66
C PHE A 241 7.86 1.35 19.19
N ARG A 242 9.06 1.49 18.65
CA ARG A 242 9.39 1.09 17.29
C ARG A 242 10.33 -0.12 17.32
N PHE A 243 10.31 -0.90 16.25
CA PHE A 243 11.21 -2.03 16.05
C PHE A 243 11.52 -2.19 14.57
N ASP A 244 12.64 -2.82 14.23
CA ASP A 244 12.96 -3.14 12.84
C ASP A 244 12.37 -4.50 12.48
N SER A 245 11.72 -4.59 11.31
CA SER A 245 11.13 -5.85 10.84
C SER A 245 12.24 -6.85 10.51
N VAL A 246 12.20 -8.03 11.13
CA VAL A 246 13.12 -9.13 10.80
C VAL A 246 12.59 -9.96 9.63
N ARG A 247 11.28 -9.91 9.39
CA ARG A 247 10.62 -10.56 8.26
C ARG A 247 10.70 -9.77 6.95
N SER A 248 10.99 -8.47 7.02
CA SER A 248 11.08 -7.58 5.86
C SER A 248 11.98 -6.38 6.17
N SER A 249 13.29 -6.56 6.00
CA SER A 249 14.36 -5.65 6.47
C SER A 249 14.27 -4.18 6.03
N ALA A 250 13.51 -3.86 4.97
CA ALA A 250 13.28 -2.48 4.53
C ALA A 250 12.21 -1.74 5.35
N TYR A 251 11.50 -2.43 6.25
CA TYR A 251 10.35 -1.89 6.97
C TYR A 251 10.58 -1.87 8.48
N ARG A 252 9.83 -0.99 9.15
CA ARG A 252 9.84 -0.85 10.60
C ARG A 252 8.43 -1.00 11.14
N GLY A 253 8.33 -1.52 12.36
CA GLY A 253 7.09 -1.59 13.12
C GLY A 253 6.98 -0.47 14.14
N HIS A 254 5.74 -0.08 14.43
CA HIS A 254 5.35 0.82 15.51
C HIS A 254 4.13 0.22 16.22
N MET A 255 4.24 0.07 17.54
CA MET A 255 3.15 -0.40 18.39
C MET A 255 2.90 0.62 19.50
N ASP A 256 1.62 0.82 19.84
CA ASP A 256 1.16 1.71 20.90
C ASP A 256 0.29 0.89 21.87
N PRO A 257 0.92 0.10 22.77
CA PRO A 257 0.21 -0.72 23.73
C PRO A 257 -0.43 0.13 24.84
N GLY A 258 -1.62 -0.28 25.28
CA GLY A 258 -2.12 0.11 26.60
C GLY A 258 -1.33 -0.59 27.72
N THR A 259 -1.65 -0.28 28.98
CA THR A 259 -0.92 -0.78 30.17
C THR A 259 -0.68 -2.29 30.16
N THR A 260 -1.64 -3.07 29.69
CA THR A 260 -1.56 -4.54 29.65
C THR A 260 -2.08 -5.13 28.34
N LYS A 261 -2.22 -4.34 27.27
CA LYS A 261 -2.86 -4.82 26.04
C LYS A 261 -2.24 -4.23 24.79
N TYR A 262 -2.02 -5.08 23.80
CA TYR A 262 -1.65 -4.70 22.44
C TYR A 262 -2.92 -4.65 21.62
N HIS A 263 -3.28 -3.48 21.09
CA HIS A 263 -4.49 -3.35 20.26
C HIS A 263 -4.22 -2.68 18.94
N ARG A 264 -3.01 -2.12 18.77
CA ARG A 264 -2.68 -1.23 17.69
C ARG A 264 -1.26 -1.52 17.23
N SER A 265 -1.11 -1.72 15.93
CA SER A 265 0.20 -1.81 15.31
C SER A 265 0.19 -1.19 13.91
N LEU A 266 1.37 -0.80 13.47
CA LEU A 266 1.71 -0.40 12.12
C LEU A 266 3.03 -1.07 11.75
N VAL A 267 3.13 -1.68 10.57
CA VAL A 267 4.41 -2.13 9.98
C VAL A 267 4.51 -1.61 8.55
N GLY A 268 5.65 -1.06 8.17
CA GLY A 268 5.90 -0.63 6.79
C GLY A 268 6.87 0.55 6.68
N THR A 269 6.72 1.31 5.60
CA THR A 269 7.42 2.58 5.38
C THR A 269 6.75 3.67 6.21
N LEU A 270 7.17 3.81 7.47
CA LEU A 270 6.57 4.74 8.43
C LEU A 270 6.53 6.21 7.96
N THR A 271 7.49 6.59 7.10
CA THR A 271 7.62 7.93 6.52
C THR A 271 6.78 8.15 5.25
N MET A 272 6.17 7.10 4.68
CA MET A 272 5.29 7.24 3.53
C MET A 272 4.13 8.17 3.87
N THR A 273 3.84 9.14 3.01
CA THR A 273 2.76 10.10 3.25
C THR A 273 1.42 9.58 2.72
N ALA A 274 0.33 10.09 3.28
CA ALA A 274 -1.01 9.91 2.71
C ALA A 274 -1.08 10.44 1.26
N THR A 275 -0.28 11.46 0.90
CA THR A 275 -0.18 11.93 -0.48
C THR A 275 0.44 10.87 -1.39
N SER A 276 1.52 10.22 -0.95
CA SER A 276 2.14 9.10 -1.69
C SER A 276 1.19 7.92 -1.87
N PHE A 277 0.42 7.57 -0.82
CA PHE A 277 -0.64 6.56 -0.91
C PHE A 277 -1.68 6.91 -1.99
N ARG A 278 -2.13 8.16 -2.05
CA ARG A 278 -3.13 8.60 -3.05
C ARG A 278 -2.57 8.72 -4.47
N GLY A 279 -1.25 8.78 -4.63
CA GLY A 279 -0.58 8.83 -5.93
C GLY A 279 -0.09 7.48 -6.46
N GLY A 280 -0.39 6.39 -5.74
CA GLY A 280 -0.04 5.03 -6.13
C GLY A 280 -1.12 4.31 -6.93
#